data_AF-A0A4Q2JXT2-F1
#
_entry.id   AF-A0A4Q2JXT2-F1
#
_cell.length_a   1.000
_cell.length_b   1.000
_cell.length_c   1.000
_cell.angle_alpha   90.00
_cell.angle_beta   90.00
_cell.angle_gamma   90.00
#
_symmetry.space_group_name_H-M   'P 1'
#
loop_
_entity.id
_entity.type
_entity.pdbx_description
1 polymer ?
#
loop_
_entity_poly.entity_id
_entity_poly.type
_entity_poly.pdbx_seq_one_letter_code
_entity_poly.pdbx_strand_id
1 'polypeptide(L)'
;MTSKRAKRLNVRMSQSDYEALARAAGASGLTISDFVRFRCLEDDGRPRIVVDAEALRALYSNERRIGGLLNQLLRHANTRHQDFPQLAAQAQTALAQLEESTRQVSELIAEARISA
;
A
#
# COMPACT_ATOMS: atom_id res chain seq x y z
N MET A 1 -19.03 0.05 25.12
CA MET A 1 -20.30 -0.34 24.48
C MET A 1 -20.46 0.46 23.20
N THR A 2 -20.31 -0.16 22.03
CA THR A 2 -20.62 0.49 20.75
C THR A 2 -22.13 0.68 20.65
N SER A 3 -22.59 1.90 20.84
CA SER A 3 -23.99 2.29 20.65
C SER A 3 -24.47 1.83 19.27
N LYS A 4 -25.54 1.02 19.22
CA LYS A 4 -26.16 0.62 17.94
C LYS A 4 -26.63 1.88 17.21
N ARG A 5 -26.24 2.01 15.93
CA ARG A 5 -26.61 3.15 15.09
C ARG A 5 -28.12 3.10 14.80
N ALA A 6 -28.89 3.91 15.53
CA ALA A 6 -30.36 3.92 15.47
C ALA A 6 -30.96 5.06 14.62
N LYS A 7 -30.18 6.10 14.31
CA LYS A 7 -30.62 7.24 13.50
C LYS A 7 -30.41 6.96 12.01
N ARG A 8 -31.34 7.41 11.16
CA ARG A 8 -31.33 7.19 9.71
C ARG A 8 -31.14 8.50 8.96
N LEU A 9 -30.40 8.42 7.86
CA LEU A 9 -30.28 9.47 6.85
C LEU A 9 -30.98 8.97 5.58
N ASN A 10 -31.97 9.73 5.08
CA ASN A 10 -32.65 9.42 3.83
C ASN A 10 -32.28 10.47 2.80
N VAL A 11 -31.68 10.04 1.69
CA VAL A 11 -31.27 10.92 0.59
C VAL A 11 -31.99 10.46 -0.67
N ARG A 12 -32.66 11.37 -1.36
CA ARG A 12 -33.25 11.10 -2.68
C ARG A 12 -32.16 11.29 -3.73
N MET A 13 -32.05 10.33 -4.63
CA MET A 13 -31.03 10.32 -5.68
C MET A 13 -31.70 9.94 -7.00
N SER A 14 -31.13 10.40 -8.11
CA SER A 14 -31.44 9.80 -9.41
C SER A 14 -30.86 8.39 -9.48
N GLN A 15 -31.33 7.59 -10.45
CA GLN A 15 -30.78 6.26 -10.68
C GLN A 15 -29.28 6.31 -10.99
N SER A 16 -28.86 7.26 -11.84
CA SER A 16 -27.46 7.42 -12.23
C SER A 16 -26.57 7.80 -11.04
N ASP A 17 -27.04 8.66 -10.14
CA ASP A 17 -26.28 9.05 -8.95
C ASP A 17 -26.12 7.87 -7.99
N TYR A 18 -27.19 7.08 -7.82
CA TYR A 18 -27.14 5.89 -6.97
C TYR A 18 -26.15 4.85 -7.49
N GLU A 19 -26.15 4.60 -8.80
CA GLU A 19 -25.20 3.68 -9.43
C GLU A 19 -23.76 4.17 -9.35
N ALA A 20 -23.54 5.48 -9.53
CA ALA A 20 -22.22 6.08 -9.34
C ALA A 20 -21.73 5.91 -7.90
N LEU A 21 -22.60 6.13 -6.92
CA LEU A 21 -22.30 5.90 -5.50
C LEU A 21 -21.99 4.43 -5.21
N ALA A 22 -22.77 3.51 -5.77
CA ALA A 22 -22.55 2.07 -5.59
C ALA A 22 -21.21 1.61 -6.18
N ARG A 23 -20.84 2.11 -7.37
CA ARG A 23 -19.53 1.84 -7.98
C ARG A 23 -18.39 2.37 -7.13
N ALA A 24 -18.47 3.62 -6.66
CA ALA A 24 -17.43 4.22 -5.82
C ALA A 24 -17.25 3.48 -4.48
N ALA A 25 -18.37 3.08 -3.84
CA ALA A 25 -18.34 2.27 -2.64
C ALA A 25 -17.70 0.90 -2.88
N GLY A 26 -18.09 0.23 -3.97
CA GLY A 26 -17.54 -1.07 -4.39
C GLY A 26 -16.04 -1.03 -4.69
N ALA A 27 -15.58 -0.01 -5.43
CA ALA A 27 -14.15 0.20 -5.71
C ALA A 27 -13.34 0.43 -4.42
N SER A 28 -13.96 0.98 -3.38
CA SER A 28 -13.35 1.17 -2.07
C SER A 28 -13.43 -0.06 -1.16
N GLY A 29 -14.06 -1.16 -1.59
CA GLY A 29 -14.31 -2.35 -0.76
C GLY A 29 -15.28 -2.11 0.39
N LEU A 30 -16.12 -1.07 0.32
CA LEU A 30 -17.05 -0.66 1.38
C LEU A 30 -18.51 -0.88 0.96
N THR A 31 -19.38 -1.09 1.96
CA THR A 31 -20.82 -0.96 1.71
C THR A 31 -21.17 0.50 1.41
N ILE A 32 -22.25 0.76 0.68
CA ILE A 32 -22.72 2.14 0.41
C ILE A 32 -22.87 2.94 1.71
N SER A 33 -23.43 2.32 2.75
CA SER A 33 -23.65 2.98 4.05
C SER A 33 -22.34 3.33 4.76
N ASP A 34 -21.33 2.46 4.66
CA ASP A 34 -20.02 2.73 5.26
C ASP A 34 -19.22 3.75 4.45
N PHE A 35 -19.31 3.68 3.12
CA PHE A 35 -18.71 4.66 2.22
C PHE A 35 -19.27 6.06 2.47
N VAL A 36 -20.60 6.24 2.48
CA VAL A 36 -21.21 7.55 2.76
C VAL A 36 -20.81 8.07 4.13
N ARG A 37 -20.82 7.21 5.16
CA ARG A 37 -20.44 7.62 6.51
C ARG A 37 -18.97 8.04 6.58
N PHE A 38 -18.09 7.26 5.96
CA PHE A 38 -16.68 7.59 5.85
C PHE A 38 -16.50 8.95 5.17
N ARG A 39 -17.13 9.17 4.01
CA ARG A 39 -17.07 10.44 3.27
C ARG A 39 -17.64 11.63 4.05
N CYS A 40 -18.62 11.44 4.93
CA CYS A 40 -19.22 12.53 5.70
C CYS A 40 -18.52 12.83 7.03
N LEU A 41 -17.85 11.84 7.65
CA LEU A 41 -17.35 11.96 9.02
C LEU A 41 -15.83 11.85 9.15
N GLU A 42 -15.16 11.16 8.23
CA GLU A 42 -13.75 10.77 8.34
C GLU A 42 -12.89 11.23 7.16
N ASP A 43 -13.51 11.61 6.04
CA ASP A 43 -12.80 12.07 4.85
C ASP A 43 -12.19 13.46 5.08
N ASP A 44 -10.87 13.48 5.17
CA ASP A 44 -10.04 14.69 5.28
C ASP A 44 -9.61 15.22 3.90
N GLY A 45 -10.21 14.69 2.82
CA GLY A 45 -9.92 15.05 1.44
C GLY A 45 -8.61 14.45 0.91
N ARG A 46 -7.91 13.61 1.68
CA ARG A 46 -6.68 12.97 1.22
C ARG A 46 -6.98 11.74 0.36
N PRO A 47 -6.16 11.45 -0.67
CA PRO A 47 -6.32 10.23 -1.46
C PRO A 47 -6.15 9.00 -0.57
N ARG A 48 -7.17 8.14 -0.52
CA ARG A 48 -7.10 6.90 0.24
C ARG A 48 -6.58 5.80 -0.68
N ILE A 49 -5.39 5.30 -0.37
CA ILE A 49 -4.76 4.21 -1.12
C ILE A 49 -5.49 2.92 -0.75
N VAL A 50 -6.29 2.40 -1.69
CA VAL A 50 -6.90 1.08 -1.59
C VAL A 50 -5.96 0.09 -2.27
N VAL A 51 -5.29 -0.73 -1.48
CA VAL A 51 -4.38 -1.78 -1.94
C VAL A 51 -4.68 -3.07 -1.22
N ASP A 52 -4.40 -4.19 -1.88
CA ASP A 52 -4.47 -5.50 -1.25
C ASP A 52 -3.49 -5.57 -0.07
N ALA A 53 -4.05 -5.70 1.13
CA ALA A 53 -3.28 -5.72 2.37
C ALA A 53 -2.37 -6.95 2.48
N GLU A 54 -2.74 -8.07 1.84
CA GLU A 54 -1.92 -9.27 1.83
C GLU A 54 -0.71 -9.10 0.92
N ALA A 55 -0.93 -8.60 -0.30
CA ALA A 55 0.14 -8.24 -1.23
C ALA A 55 1.12 -7.22 -0.62
N LEU A 56 0.61 -6.17 0.03
CA LEU A 56 1.45 -5.16 0.68
C LEU A 56 2.31 -5.74 1.81
N ARG A 57 1.75 -6.64 2.62
CA ARG A 57 2.51 -7.33 3.67
C ARG A 57 3.59 -8.25 3.10
N ALA A 58 3.30 -8.95 2.00
CA ALA A 58 4.27 -9.80 1.32
C ALA A 58 5.46 -8.97 0.81
N LEU A 59 5.18 -7.83 0.16
CA LEU A 59 6.22 -6.89 -0.29
C LEU A 59 7.06 -6.38 0.88
N TYR A 60 6.42 -5.90 1.95
CA TYR A 60 7.14 -5.43 3.15
C TYR A 60 8.04 -6.50 3.76
N SER A 61 7.57 -7.75 3.84
CA SER A 61 8.35 -8.87 4.36
C SER A 61 9.59 -9.14 3.50
N ASN A 62 9.44 -9.09 2.18
CA ASN A 62 10.55 -9.27 1.25
C ASN A 62 11.60 -8.16 1.37
N GLU A 63 11.18 -6.90 1.40
CA GLU A 63 12.10 -5.78 1.57
C GLU A 63 12.85 -5.85 2.89
N ARG A 64 12.17 -6.21 3.98
CA ARG A 64 12.81 -6.39 5.29
C ARG A 64 13.85 -7.50 5.26
N ARG A 65 13.59 -8.60 4.53
CA ARG A 65 14.56 -9.68 4.33
C ARG A 65 15.77 -9.21 3.52
N ILE A 66 15.55 -8.48 2.42
CA ILE A 66 16.62 -7.92 1.58
C ILE A 66 17.52 -6.99 2.42
N GLY A 67 16.93 -6.07 3.18
CA GLY A 67 17.69 -5.18 4.07
C GLY A 67 18.48 -5.94 5.14
N GLY A 68 17.93 -7.02 5.67
CA GLY A 68 18.65 -7.90 6.60
C GLY A 68 19.88 -8.55 5.99
N LEU A 69 19.78 -9.05 4.75
CA LEU A 69 20.90 -9.65 4.02
C LEU A 69 21.97 -8.59 3.68
N LEU A 70 21.57 -7.40 3.23
CA LEU A 70 22.50 -6.30 2.96
C LEU A 70 23.29 -5.90 4.21
N ASN A 71 22.61 -5.81 5.37
CA ASN A 71 23.27 -5.48 6.63
C ASN A 71 24.26 -6.57 7.07
N GLN A 72 23.94 -7.85 6.82
CA GLN A 72 24.88 -8.95 7.06
C GLN A 72 26.10 -8.87 6.16
N LEU A 73 25.93 -8.59 4.86
CA LEU A 73 27.05 -8.39 3.92
C LEU A 73 27.96 -7.24 4.37
N LEU A 74 27.37 -6.10 4.73
CA LEU A 74 28.12 -4.93 5.22
C LEU A 74 28.86 -5.23 6.52
N ARG A 75 28.23 -5.93 7.47
CA ARG A 75 28.92 -6.37 8.69
C ARG A 75 30.07 -7.32 8.37
N HIS A 76 29.87 -8.27 7.46
CA HIS A 76 30.92 -9.21 7.07
C HIS A 76 32.12 -8.50 6.43
N ALA A 77 31.87 -7.55 5.53
CA ALA A 77 32.88 -6.68 4.93
C ALA A 77 33.63 -5.86 5.99
N ASN A 78 32.90 -5.21 6.90
CA ASN A 78 33.47 -4.35 7.93
C ASN A 78 34.27 -5.13 9.00
N THR A 79 33.89 -6.37 9.30
CA THR A 79 34.53 -7.17 10.37
C THR A 79 35.82 -7.84 9.91
N ARG A 80 36.04 -8.03 8.59
CA ARG A 80 37.16 -8.82 8.08
C ARG A 80 38.22 -8.08 7.29
N HIS A 81 38.05 -6.79 6.95
CA HIS A 81 38.96 -6.06 6.06
C HIS A 81 39.37 -6.89 4.80
N GLN A 82 38.50 -7.78 4.32
CA GLN A 82 38.81 -8.74 3.26
C GLN A 82 38.41 -8.17 1.89
N ASP A 83 39.25 -8.45 0.89
CA ASP A 83 39.28 -7.83 -0.43
C ASP A 83 37.91 -7.67 -1.11
N PHE A 84 37.67 -6.43 -1.49
CA PHE A 84 36.43 -5.82 -1.97
C PHE A 84 35.75 -6.37 -3.25
N PRO A 85 36.37 -7.11 -4.20
CA PRO A 85 35.75 -7.35 -5.51
C PRO A 85 34.48 -8.23 -5.48
N GLN A 86 34.47 -9.32 -4.72
CA GLN A 86 33.33 -10.26 -4.70
C GLN A 86 32.16 -9.73 -3.87
N LEU A 87 32.43 -9.01 -2.78
CA LEU A 87 31.42 -8.34 -1.97
C LEU A 87 30.76 -7.17 -2.73
N ALA A 88 31.53 -6.45 -3.55
CA ALA A 88 31.01 -5.38 -4.41
C ALA A 88 30.02 -5.91 -5.46
N ALA A 89 30.30 -7.05 -6.10
CA ALA A 89 29.38 -7.65 -7.08
C ALA A 89 28.06 -8.14 -6.45
N GLN A 90 28.14 -8.74 -5.26
CA GLN A 90 26.96 -9.16 -4.50
C GLN A 90 26.15 -7.95 -4.00
N ALA A 91 26.81 -6.89 -3.54
CA ALA A 91 26.17 -5.65 -3.14
C ALA A 91 25.49 -4.94 -4.32
N GLN A 92 26.12 -4.89 -5.50
CA GLN A 92 25.50 -4.35 -6.71
C GLN A 92 24.26 -5.13 -7.13
N THR A 93 24.31 -6.46 -7.05
CA THR A 93 23.13 -7.31 -7.34
C THR A 93 21.99 -7.02 -6.37
N ALA A 94 22.28 -6.92 -5.07
CA ALA A 94 21.29 -6.61 -4.05
C ALA A 94 20.70 -5.19 -4.22
N LEU A 95 21.52 -4.20 -4.59
CA LEU A 95 21.08 -2.84 -4.87
C LEU A 95 20.18 -2.78 -6.11
N ALA A 96 20.52 -3.49 -7.17
CA ALA A 96 19.67 -3.58 -8.37
C ALA A 96 18.31 -4.23 -8.07
N GLN A 97 18.29 -5.28 -7.24
CA GLN A 97 17.04 -5.90 -6.78
C GLN A 97 16.21 -4.96 -5.90
N LEU A 98 16.85 -4.16 -5.06
CA LEU A 98 16.17 -3.15 -4.24
C LEU A 98 15.58 -2.04 -5.10
N GLU A 99 16.35 -1.53 -6.07
CA GLU A 99 15.89 -0.51 -7.03
C GLU A 99 14.65 -1.01 -7.79
N GLU A 100 14.69 -2.25 -8.27
CA GLU A 100 13.57 -2.89 -8.95
C GLU A 100 12.32 -3.01 -8.06
N SER A 101 12.49 -3.49 -6.82
CA SER A 101 11.39 -3.59 -5.85
C SER A 101 10.78 -2.21 -5.56
N THR A 102 11.62 -1.20 -5.37
CA THR A 102 11.18 0.17 -5.07
C THR A 102 10.41 0.78 -6.25
N ARG A 103 10.83 0.46 -7.48
CA ARG A 103 10.14 0.85 -8.72
C ARG A 103 8.77 0.18 -8.82
N GLN A 104 8.67 -1.13 -8.57
CA GLN A 104 7.39 -1.85 -8.58
C GLN A 104 6.40 -1.30 -7.55
N VAL A 105 6.87 -0.98 -6.34
CA VAL A 105 6.04 -0.33 -5.31
C VAL A 105 5.55 1.04 -5.79
N SER A 106 6.42 1.83 -6.43
CA SER A 106 6.05 3.14 -6.96
C SER A 106 5.02 3.04 -8.09
N GLU A 107 5.17 2.08 -9.01
CA GLU A 107 4.21 1.80 -10.08
C GLU A 107 2.85 1.39 -9.51
N LEU A 108 2.83 0.50 -8.52
CA LEU A 108 1.60 0.04 -7.87
C LEU A 108 0.87 1.18 -7.14
N ILE A 109 1.61 2.10 -6.51
CA ILE A 109 1.04 3.32 -5.92
C ILE A 109 0.49 4.25 -7.00
N ALA A 110 1.16 4.37 -8.16
CA ALA A 110 0.69 5.19 -9.27
C ALA A 110 -0.59 4.62 -9.90
N GLU A 111 -0.66 3.32 -10.13
CA GLU A 111 -1.87 2.64 -10.65
C GLU A 111 -3.06 2.77 -9.70
N ALA A 112 -2.82 2.61 -8.39
CA ALA A 112 -3.84 2.80 -7.37
C ALA A 112 -4.37 4.24 -7.33
N ARG A 113 -3.56 5.23 -7.72
CA ARG A 113 -3.98 6.64 -7.85
C ARG A 113 -4.75 6.95 -9.13
N ILE A 114 -4.51 6.22 -10.22
CA ILE A 114 -5.20 6.43 -11.51
C ILE A 114 -6.54 5.67 -11.54
N SER A 115 -6.67 4.61 -10.75
CA SER A 115 -7.85 3.75 -10.70
C SER A 115 -8.96 4.23 -9.73
N ALA A 116 -8.77 5.41 -9.11
CA ALA A 116 -9.70 6.05 -8.17
C ALA A 116 -10.34 7.29 -8.80
#